data_AF-A0A7C1QLS1-F1
#
_entry.id   AF-A0A7C1QLS1-F1
#
_cell.length_a   1.000
_cell.length_b   1.000
_cell.length_c   1.000
_cell.angle_alpha   90.00
_cell.angle_beta   90.00
_cell.angle_gamma   90.00
#
_symmetry.space_group_name_H-M   'P 1'
#
loop_
_entity.id
_entity.type
_entity.pdbx_description
1 polymer ?
#
loop_
_entity_poly.entity_id
_entity_poly.type
_entity_poly.pdbx_seq_one_letter_code
_entity_poly.pdbx_strand_id
1 'polypeptide(L)'
;MKSYIADTLIGIFAFDEIGNILNFIDFGNDTQKIIEFYIDITNSILQPIYKDFLVDMKNSGFDEYIFDNNELKILTSQIEGCKTIFERISPELKNFRLNLEIQLKKIGMSKTRDEILTIYKKISQELTKKKVSEISGNFDNILIQVTSTMEVIKKSLSLFSSHLREWYGLHFPELTDKIIDDNIILAKLISILGPRQKFTYENIKNNFEFNENKIQILQKYAVDSMGADFNLKIVQDYANQIISLDQYRQELEVFLTDLMEKVTPNMN
;
A
#
# COMPACT_ATOMS: atom_id res chain seq x y z
N MET A 1 7.34 -16.96 -42.47
CA MET A 1 7.30 -18.35 -41.92
C MET A 1 6.84 -18.30 -40.47
N LYS A 2 6.22 -19.37 -39.97
CA LYS A 2 5.76 -19.43 -38.57
C LYS A 2 6.83 -19.95 -37.62
N SER A 3 6.81 -19.46 -36.40
CA SER A 3 7.69 -19.88 -35.29
C SER A 3 6.95 -19.85 -33.96
N TYR A 4 7.38 -20.71 -33.04
CA TYR A 4 6.86 -20.79 -31.68
C TYR A 4 7.82 -20.07 -30.74
N ILE A 5 7.30 -19.18 -29.89
CA ILE A 5 8.10 -18.48 -28.88
C ILE A 5 7.75 -19.05 -27.51
N ALA A 6 8.69 -19.81 -26.92
CA ALA A 6 8.59 -20.29 -25.56
C ALA A 6 9.32 -19.33 -24.61
N ASP A 7 8.58 -18.75 -23.68
CA ASP A 7 9.15 -18.14 -22.50
C ASP A 7 9.46 -19.21 -21.44
N THR A 8 10.68 -19.17 -20.95
CA THR A 8 11.14 -19.99 -19.84
C THR A 8 11.82 -19.07 -18.84
N LEU A 9 11.75 -19.39 -17.54
CA LEU A 9 12.42 -18.57 -16.52
C LEU A 9 13.98 -18.66 -16.61
N ILE A 10 14.53 -19.16 -17.71
CA ILE A 10 15.97 -19.20 -18.02
C ILE A 10 16.28 -18.40 -19.29
N GLY A 11 15.29 -18.18 -20.17
CA GLY A 11 15.49 -17.58 -21.49
C GLY A 11 14.22 -17.59 -22.34
N ILE A 12 14.25 -16.85 -23.44
CA ILE A 12 13.23 -16.95 -24.48
C ILE A 12 13.79 -17.73 -25.65
N PHE A 13 13.00 -18.66 -26.19
CA PHE A 13 13.41 -19.51 -27.29
C PHE A 13 12.41 -19.42 -28.43
N ALA A 14 12.89 -19.13 -29.63
CA ALA A 14 12.13 -19.32 -30.86
C ALA A 14 12.50 -20.66 -31.49
N PHE A 15 11.50 -21.43 -31.91
CA PHE A 15 11.72 -22.72 -32.56
C PHE A 15 10.66 -23.02 -33.64
N ASP A 16 10.97 -23.93 -34.55
CA ASP A 16 10.07 -24.38 -35.62
C ASP A 16 9.08 -25.47 -35.15
N GLU A 17 8.17 -25.93 -36.01
CA GLU A 17 7.21 -27.01 -35.68
C GLU A 17 7.88 -28.33 -35.25
N ILE A 18 9.12 -28.55 -35.69
CA ILE A 18 9.88 -29.78 -35.46
C ILE A 18 10.64 -29.70 -34.11
N GLY A 19 10.73 -28.51 -33.52
CA GLY A 19 11.43 -28.26 -32.26
C GLY A 19 12.91 -27.89 -32.44
N ASN A 20 13.32 -27.44 -33.63
CA ASN A 20 14.64 -26.88 -33.84
C ASN A 20 14.67 -25.42 -33.40
N ILE A 21 15.64 -25.07 -32.55
CA ILE A 21 15.81 -23.70 -32.07
C ILE A 21 16.32 -22.84 -33.24
N LEU A 22 15.57 -21.77 -33.51
CA LEU A 22 15.87 -20.79 -34.55
C LEU A 22 16.71 -19.64 -33.99
N ASN A 23 16.31 -19.13 -32.82
CA ASN A 23 17.02 -18.09 -32.09
C ASN A 23 16.66 -18.17 -30.59
N PHE A 24 17.46 -17.56 -29.71
CA PHE A 24 17.16 -17.49 -28.29
C PHE A 24 17.75 -16.24 -27.62
N ILE A 25 17.16 -15.87 -26.48
CA ILE A 25 17.69 -14.88 -25.56
C ILE A 25 18.29 -15.60 -24.36
N ASP A 26 19.59 -15.45 -24.17
CA ASP A 26 20.30 -15.89 -22.97
C ASP A 26 20.52 -14.70 -22.03
N PHE A 27 20.02 -14.82 -20.81
CA PHE A 27 20.24 -13.83 -19.76
C PHE A 27 21.55 -14.07 -18.98
N GLY A 28 22.38 -15.03 -19.39
CA GLY A 28 23.71 -15.27 -18.82
C GLY A 28 23.67 -15.76 -17.37
N ASN A 29 22.59 -16.44 -16.96
CA ASN A 29 22.25 -16.81 -15.58
C ASN A 29 22.05 -15.63 -14.61
N ASP A 30 21.94 -14.41 -15.13
CA ASP A 30 21.64 -13.24 -14.33
C ASP A 30 20.16 -13.27 -13.90
N THR A 31 19.93 -13.69 -12.66
CA THR A 31 18.58 -13.79 -12.10
C THR A 31 17.88 -12.42 -12.09
N GLN A 32 18.62 -11.32 -11.91
CA GLN A 32 18.02 -9.99 -11.82
C GLN A 32 17.50 -9.54 -13.17
N LYS A 33 18.29 -9.72 -14.24
CA LYS A 33 17.85 -9.40 -15.61
C LYS A 33 16.61 -10.18 -16.02
N ILE A 34 16.54 -11.47 -15.67
CA ILE A 34 15.34 -12.28 -15.96
C ILE A 34 14.12 -11.71 -15.22
N ILE A 35 14.26 -11.38 -13.94
CA ILE A 35 13.18 -10.80 -13.15
C ILE A 35 12.71 -9.47 -13.75
N GLU A 36 13.63 -8.57 -14.07
CA GLU A 36 13.32 -7.27 -14.70
C GLU A 36 12.61 -7.45 -16.04
N PHE A 37 13.09 -8.38 -16.87
CA PHE A 37 12.48 -8.71 -18.14
C PHE A 37 11.02 -9.15 -18.00
N TYR A 38 10.71 -10.05 -17.07
CA TYR A 38 9.33 -10.51 -16.85
C TYR A 38 8.42 -9.45 -16.24
N ILE A 39 8.95 -8.54 -15.42
CA ILE A 39 8.18 -7.39 -14.89
C ILE A 39 7.84 -6.42 -16.02
N ASP A 40 8.81 -6.12 -16.87
CA ASP A 40 8.61 -5.22 -18.01
C ASP A 40 7.57 -5.79 -18.98
N ILE A 41 7.57 -7.11 -19.22
CA ILE A 41 6.51 -7.77 -19.99
C ILE A 41 5.12 -7.51 -19.38
N THR A 42 4.96 -7.72 -18.07
CA THR A 42 3.68 -7.50 -17.38
C THR A 42 3.24 -6.02 -17.45
N ASN A 43 4.20 -5.09 -17.42
CA ASN A 43 3.96 -3.66 -17.58
C ASN A 43 3.85 -3.20 -19.05
N SER A 44 3.87 -4.13 -20.02
CA SER A 44 3.84 -3.84 -21.47
C SER A 44 5.00 -2.94 -21.96
N ILE A 45 6.16 -3.04 -21.30
CA ILE A 45 7.39 -2.32 -21.66
C ILE A 45 8.24 -3.21 -22.56
N LEU A 46 8.59 -2.70 -23.76
CA LEU A 46 9.40 -3.43 -24.72
C LEU A 46 10.89 -3.21 -24.46
N GLN A 47 11.58 -4.23 -23.92
CA GLN A 47 13.03 -4.17 -23.73
C GLN A 47 13.82 -4.27 -25.05
N PRO A 48 14.98 -3.59 -25.17
CA PRO A 48 15.84 -3.65 -26.37
C PRO A 48 16.25 -5.08 -26.75
N ILE A 49 16.62 -5.91 -25.78
CA ILE A 49 17.08 -7.29 -26.02
C ILE A 49 16.02 -8.15 -26.73
N TYR A 50 14.74 -7.93 -26.41
CA TYR A 50 13.63 -8.63 -27.04
C TYR A 50 13.29 -8.07 -28.42
N LYS A 51 13.45 -6.75 -28.60
CA LYS A 51 13.30 -6.11 -29.91
C LYS A 51 14.34 -6.63 -30.90
N ASP A 52 15.61 -6.69 -30.48
CA ASP A 52 16.71 -7.18 -31.32
C ASP A 52 16.49 -8.65 -31.72
N PHE A 53 16.08 -9.48 -30.76
CA PHE A 53 15.68 -10.86 -31.01
C PHE A 53 14.60 -11.00 -32.09
N LEU A 54 13.55 -10.16 -32.05
CA LEU A 54 12.48 -10.18 -33.06
C LEU A 54 12.94 -9.66 -34.42
N VAL A 55 13.83 -8.68 -34.46
CA VAL A 55 14.43 -8.17 -35.71
C VAL A 55 15.26 -9.26 -36.39
N ASP A 56 16.08 -9.99 -35.63
CA ASP A 56 16.86 -11.12 -36.16
C ASP A 56 15.97 -12.24 -36.71
N MET A 57 14.86 -12.52 -36.01
CA MET A 57 13.86 -13.48 -36.48
C MET A 57 13.22 -13.05 -37.80
N LYS A 58 12.89 -11.75 -37.95
CA LYS A 58 12.36 -11.20 -39.21
C LYS A 58 13.35 -11.27 -40.36
N ASN A 59 14.60 -10.91 -40.10
CA ASN A 59 15.67 -11.00 -41.11
C ASN A 59 15.87 -12.44 -41.59
N SER A 60 15.57 -13.42 -40.73
CA SER A 60 15.59 -14.85 -41.03
C SER A 60 14.32 -15.37 -41.75
N GLY A 61 13.35 -14.50 -42.05
CA GLY A 61 12.13 -14.83 -42.80
C GLY A 61 10.93 -15.27 -41.95
N PHE A 62 11.00 -15.12 -40.63
CA PHE A 62 9.89 -15.43 -39.72
C PHE A 62 9.08 -14.17 -39.40
N ASP A 63 7.78 -14.22 -39.70
CA ASP A 63 6.85 -13.09 -39.57
C ASP A 63 5.58 -13.47 -38.78
N GLU A 64 5.41 -14.75 -38.44
CA GLU A 64 4.28 -15.28 -37.69
C GLU A 64 4.78 -15.98 -36.41
N TYR A 65 4.30 -15.52 -35.25
CA TYR A 65 4.77 -15.94 -33.93
C TYR A 65 3.62 -16.49 -33.09
N ILE A 66 3.77 -17.71 -32.59
CA ILE A 66 2.79 -18.41 -31.76
C ILE A 66 3.25 -18.36 -30.29
N PHE A 67 2.36 -17.95 -29.40
CA PHE A 67 2.60 -17.79 -27.97
C PHE A 67 1.55 -18.51 -27.13
N ASP A 68 1.94 -19.06 -25.98
CA ASP A 68 1.04 -19.48 -24.90
C ASP A 68 1.00 -18.49 -23.73
N ASN A 69 1.85 -17.45 -23.77
CA ASN A 69 1.83 -16.30 -22.88
C ASN A 69 1.16 -15.09 -23.56
N ASN A 70 0.04 -14.64 -23.02
CA ASN A 70 -0.76 -13.56 -23.61
C ASN A 70 -0.07 -12.19 -23.51
N GLU A 71 0.69 -11.93 -22.44
CA GLU A 71 1.40 -10.65 -22.25
C GLU A 71 2.47 -10.48 -23.33
N LEU A 72 3.26 -11.52 -23.59
CA LEU A 72 4.25 -11.56 -24.67
C LEU A 72 3.62 -11.41 -26.05
N LYS A 73 2.46 -12.04 -26.28
CA LYS A 73 1.70 -11.87 -27.52
C LYS A 73 1.31 -10.42 -27.74
N ILE A 74 0.76 -9.78 -26.71
CA ILE A 74 0.32 -8.37 -26.78
C ILE A 74 1.53 -7.48 -27.06
N LEU A 75 2.61 -7.65 -26.30
CA LEU A 75 3.85 -6.89 -26.47
C LEU A 75 4.42 -7.02 -27.88
N THR A 76 4.45 -8.24 -28.43
CA THR A 76 4.98 -8.50 -29.78
C THR A 76 4.07 -7.92 -30.87
N SER A 77 2.76 -7.87 -30.64
CA SER A 77 1.79 -7.32 -31.60
C SER A 77 1.93 -5.81 -31.82
N GLN A 78 2.60 -5.10 -30.90
CA GLN A 78 2.90 -3.67 -31.03
C GLN A 78 4.01 -3.39 -32.06
N ILE A 79 4.76 -4.41 -32.48
CA ILE A 79 5.86 -4.27 -33.43
C ILE A 79 5.34 -4.49 -34.86
N GLU A 80 5.50 -3.47 -35.71
CA GLU A 80 5.01 -3.51 -37.10
C GLU A 80 5.55 -4.71 -37.89
N GLY A 81 4.66 -5.41 -38.60
CA GLY A 81 5.03 -6.56 -39.44
C GLY A 81 5.17 -7.89 -38.68
N CYS A 82 4.78 -7.97 -37.40
CA CYS A 82 4.66 -9.23 -36.67
C CYS A 82 3.19 -9.72 -36.67
N LYS A 83 2.92 -10.89 -37.25
CA LYS A 83 1.66 -11.62 -37.00
C LYS A 83 1.81 -12.42 -35.71
N THR A 84 0.86 -12.28 -34.80
CA THR A 84 0.94 -12.92 -33.49
C THR A 84 -0.32 -13.73 -33.20
N ILE A 85 -0.15 -14.98 -32.77
CA ILE A 85 -1.23 -15.93 -32.48
C ILE A 85 -1.09 -16.37 -31.03
N PHE A 86 -2.21 -16.41 -30.30
CA PHE A 86 -2.26 -16.91 -28.94
C PHE A 86 -2.87 -18.32 -28.92
N GLU A 87 -2.09 -19.30 -28.49
CA GLU A 87 -2.50 -20.68 -28.31
C GLU A 87 -2.24 -21.12 -26.87
N ARG A 88 -3.30 -21.10 -26.05
CA ARG A 88 -3.21 -21.48 -24.63
C ARG A 88 -2.68 -22.91 -24.42
N ILE A 89 -2.94 -23.82 -25.35
CA ILE A 89 -2.51 -25.21 -25.29
C ILE A 89 -1.87 -25.57 -26.63
N SER A 90 -0.58 -25.28 -26.78
CA SER A 90 0.24 -25.77 -27.89
C SER A 90 1.04 -27.00 -27.45
N PRO A 91 0.87 -28.16 -28.12
CA PRO A 91 1.71 -29.34 -27.89
C PRO A 91 3.20 -29.07 -28.07
N GLU A 92 3.57 -28.22 -29.02
CA GLU A 92 4.94 -27.85 -29.36
C GLU A 92 5.61 -27.07 -28.21
N LEU A 93 4.93 -26.01 -27.72
CA LEU A 93 5.37 -25.20 -26.58
C LEU A 93 5.45 -26.01 -25.28
N LYS A 94 4.51 -26.95 -25.07
CA LYS A 94 4.55 -27.88 -23.93
C LYS A 94 5.71 -28.87 -24.04
N ASN A 95 5.90 -29.48 -25.20
CA ASN A 95 6.95 -30.46 -25.46
C ASN A 95 8.35 -29.83 -25.32
N PHE A 96 8.51 -28.59 -25.80
CA PHE A 96 9.74 -27.82 -25.63
C PHE A 96 10.11 -27.67 -24.15
N ARG A 97 9.16 -27.24 -23.31
CA ARG A 97 9.39 -27.05 -21.86
C ARG A 97 9.63 -28.36 -21.12
N LEU A 98 8.95 -29.45 -21.50
CA LEU A 98 9.18 -30.78 -20.91
C LEU A 98 10.59 -31.32 -21.19
N ASN A 99 11.13 -31.00 -22.37
CA ASN A 99 12.45 -31.45 -22.81
C ASN A 99 13.52 -30.34 -22.76
N LEU A 100 13.31 -29.31 -21.94
CA LEU A 100 14.17 -28.11 -21.91
C LEU A 100 15.65 -28.46 -21.69
N GLU A 101 15.95 -29.41 -20.80
CA GLU A 101 17.33 -29.88 -20.57
C GLU A 101 18.00 -30.37 -21.87
N ILE A 102 17.29 -31.14 -22.69
CA ILE A 102 17.80 -31.68 -23.95
C ILE A 102 17.97 -30.54 -24.97
N GLN A 103 17.01 -29.60 -25.01
CA GLN A 103 17.06 -28.47 -25.94
C GLN A 103 18.21 -27.51 -25.61
N LEU A 104 18.44 -27.23 -24.32
CA LEU A 104 19.58 -26.42 -23.87
C LEU A 104 20.92 -27.05 -24.25
N LYS A 105 21.05 -28.39 -24.13
CA LYS A 105 22.28 -29.10 -24.57
C LYS A 105 22.57 -28.91 -26.06
N LYS A 106 21.55 -28.83 -26.93
CA LYS A 106 21.74 -28.61 -28.38
C LYS A 106 22.38 -27.26 -28.72
N ILE A 107 22.15 -26.24 -27.89
CA ILE A 107 22.70 -24.89 -28.08
C ILE A 107 23.96 -24.63 -27.23
N GLY A 108 24.57 -25.69 -26.68
CA GLY A 108 25.80 -25.59 -25.88
C GLY A 108 25.58 -25.17 -24.43
N MET A 109 24.33 -25.06 -23.96
CA MET A 109 24.01 -24.77 -22.57
C MET A 109 23.75 -26.07 -21.79
N SER A 110 24.75 -26.56 -21.07
CA SER A 110 24.55 -27.71 -20.19
C SER A 110 24.04 -27.25 -18.83
N LYS A 111 22.74 -27.47 -18.56
CA LYS A 111 22.13 -27.32 -17.24
C LYS A 111 21.45 -28.62 -16.84
N THR A 112 21.67 -29.06 -15.62
CA THR A 112 20.93 -30.19 -15.04
C THR A 112 19.50 -29.77 -14.70
N ARG A 113 18.59 -30.74 -14.63
CA ARG A 113 17.21 -30.50 -14.19
C ARG A 113 17.14 -29.82 -12.82
N ASP A 114 18.02 -30.17 -11.90
CA ASP A 114 18.02 -29.60 -10.54
C ASP A 114 18.46 -28.12 -10.53
N GLU A 115 19.43 -27.75 -11.37
CA GLU A 115 19.83 -26.35 -11.56
C GLU A 115 18.69 -25.52 -12.17
N ILE A 116 18.01 -26.06 -13.19
CA ILE A 116 16.84 -25.43 -13.82
C ILE A 116 15.75 -25.17 -12.77
N LEU A 117 15.40 -26.19 -11.98
CA LEU A 117 14.37 -26.08 -10.95
C LEU A 117 14.75 -25.10 -9.85
N THR A 118 16.03 -25.04 -9.49
CA THR A 118 16.53 -24.06 -8.50
C THR A 118 16.41 -22.63 -9.01
N ILE A 119 16.78 -22.38 -10.27
CA ILE A 119 16.62 -21.08 -10.92
C ILE A 119 15.15 -20.69 -11.00
N TYR A 120 14.30 -21.61 -11.48
CA TYR A 120 12.85 -21.41 -11.56
C TYR A 120 12.26 -21.03 -10.20
N LYS A 121 12.58 -21.81 -9.16
CA LYS A 121 12.11 -21.55 -7.80
C LYS A 121 12.49 -20.16 -7.33
N LYS A 122 13.76 -19.77 -7.50
CA LYS A 122 14.26 -18.45 -7.09
C LYS A 122 13.52 -17.32 -7.82
N ILE A 123 13.39 -17.41 -9.14
CA ILE A 123 12.73 -16.37 -9.95
C ILE A 123 11.24 -16.30 -9.63
N SER A 124 10.54 -17.43 -9.53
CA SER A 124 9.13 -17.45 -9.16
C SER A 124 8.89 -16.85 -7.78
N GLN A 125 9.75 -17.13 -6.81
CA GLN A 125 9.65 -16.52 -5.47
C GLN A 125 9.80 -15.00 -5.52
N GLU A 126 10.81 -14.49 -6.24
CA GLU A 126 11.04 -13.05 -6.33
C GLU A 126 9.96 -12.31 -7.14
N LEU A 127 9.48 -12.88 -8.26
CA LEU A 127 8.35 -12.33 -9.01
C LEU A 127 7.08 -12.28 -8.16
N THR A 128 6.81 -13.34 -7.38
CA THR A 128 5.67 -13.38 -6.45
C THR A 128 5.80 -12.31 -5.37
N LYS A 129 6.99 -12.16 -4.76
CA LYS A 129 7.23 -11.13 -3.75
C LYS A 129 6.99 -9.73 -4.30
N LYS A 130 7.49 -9.42 -5.51
CA LYS A 130 7.27 -8.12 -6.14
C LYS A 130 5.80 -7.85 -6.41
N LYS A 131 5.09 -8.82 -7.00
CA LYS A 131 3.65 -8.71 -7.25
C LYS A 131 2.85 -8.51 -5.96
N VAL A 132 3.19 -9.23 -4.89
CA VAL A 132 2.58 -9.02 -3.57
C VAL A 132 2.91 -7.63 -3.02
N SER A 133 4.16 -7.18 -3.12
CA SER A 133 4.59 -5.86 -2.66
C SER A 133 3.86 -4.72 -3.40
N GLU A 134 3.66 -4.85 -4.71
CA GLU A 134 2.90 -3.90 -5.52
C GLU A 134 1.44 -3.83 -5.07
N ILE A 135 0.80 -4.98 -4.82
CA ILE A 135 -0.58 -5.04 -4.36
C ILE A 135 -0.70 -4.50 -2.92
N SER A 136 0.20 -4.88 -2.01
CA SER A 136 0.20 -4.41 -0.62
C SER A 136 0.51 -2.92 -0.52
N GLY A 137 1.32 -2.39 -1.45
CA GLY A 137 1.58 -0.97 -1.60
C GLY A 137 0.49 -0.21 -2.35
N ASN A 138 -0.59 -0.87 -2.79
CA ASN A 138 -1.68 -0.18 -3.46
C ASN A 138 -2.29 0.86 -2.50
N PHE A 139 -2.36 2.08 -2.98
CA PHE A 139 -2.91 3.24 -2.31
C PHE A 139 -4.28 2.98 -1.68
N ASP A 140 -5.15 2.24 -2.35
CA ASP A 140 -6.49 1.92 -1.85
C ASP A 140 -6.44 1.17 -0.52
N ASN A 141 -5.46 0.30 -0.33
CA ASN A 141 -5.29 -0.43 0.93
C ASN A 141 -4.86 0.50 2.07
N ILE A 142 -4.00 1.48 1.76
CA ILE A 142 -3.56 2.48 2.73
C ILE A 142 -4.73 3.38 3.12
N LEU A 143 -5.53 3.84 2.16
CA LEU A 143 -6.73 4.63 2.40
C LEU A 143 -7.73 3.93 3.32
N ILE A 144 -8.01 2.65 3.05
CA ILE A 144 -8.91 1.83 3.87
C ILE A 144 -8.40 1.79 5.32
N GLN A 145 -7.10 1.57 5.51
CA GLN A 145 -6.50 1.46 6.84
C GLN A 145 -6.53 2.79 7.61
N VAL A 146 -6.21 3.91 6.95
CA VAL A 146 -6.27 5.25 7.56
C VAL A 146 -7.70 5.58 7.98
N THR A 147 -8.66 5.38 7.09
CA THR A 147 -10.09 5.64 7.36
C THR A 147 -10.61 4.79 8.52
N SER A 148 -10.28 3.49 8.52
CA SER A 148 -10.66 2.58 9.60
C SER A 148 -10.05 3.02 10.94
N THR A 149 -8.79 3.45 10.92
CA THR A 149 -8.08 3.91 12.12
C THR A 149 -8.69 5.19 12.66
N MET A 150 -9.04 6.15 11.80
CA MET A 150 -9.76 7.36 12.19
C MET A 150 -11.11 7.04 12.85
N GLU A 151 -11.86 6.06 12.35
CA GLU A 151 -13.13 5.64 12.95
C GLU A 151 -12.92 5.04 14.35
N VAL A 152 -11.91 4.17 14.50
CA VAL A 152 -11.53 3.60 15.80
C VAL A 152 -11.16 4.71 16.79
N ILE A 153 -10.33 5.67 16.37
CA ILE A 153 -9.94 6.80 17.22
C ILE A 153 -11.15 7.63 17.64
N LYS A 154 -12.08 7.94 16.72
CA LYS A 154 -13.30 8.68 17.04
C LYS A 154 -14.14 7.95 18.11
N LYS A 155 -14.30 6.63 17.98
CA LYS A 155 -15.00 5.81 18.98
C LYS A 155 -14.28 5.81 20.34
N SER A 156 -12.96 5.64 20.33
CA SER A 156 -12.14 5.68 21.55
C SER A 156 -12.19 7.04 22.24
N LEU A 157 -12.10 8.14 21.50
CA LEU A 157 -12.24 9.50 22.04
C LEU A 157 -13.59 9.69 22.72
N SER A 158 -14.69 9.23 22.11
CA SER A 158 -16.02 9.30 22.74
C SER A 158 -16.06 8.53 24.05
N LEU A 159 -15.54 7.30 24.07
CA LEU A 159 -15.53 6.46 25.27
C LEU A 159 -14.68 7.07 26.39
N PHE A 160 -13.45 7.49 26.05
CA PHE A 160 -12.53 8.08 27.02
C PHE A 160 -13.07 9.41 27.57
N SER A 161 -13.72 10.19 26.72
CA SER A 161 -14.31 11.46 27.15
C SER A 161 -15.50 11.27 28.08
N SER A 162 -16.35 10.26 27.82
CA SER A 162 -17.44 9.90 28.74
C SER A 162 -16.89 9.51 30.11
N HIS A 163 -15.86 8.66 30.12
CA HIS A 163 -15.21 8.23 31.36
C HIS A 163 -14.50 9.39 32.09
N LEU A 164 -13.83 10.29 31.35
CA LEU A 164 -13.23 11.50 31.93
C LEU A 164 -14.30 12.39 32.57
N ARG A 165 -15.45 12.54 31.91
CA ARG A 165 -16.59 13.32 32.40
C ARG A 165 -17.11 12.74 33.71
N GLU A 166 -17.32 11.44 33.78
CA GLU A 166 -17.74 10.75 35.01
C GLU A 166 -16.71 10.91 36.14
N TRP A 167 -15.43 10.69 35.84
CA TRP A 167 -14.37 10.74 36.84
C TRP A 167 -14.14 12.16 37.38
N TYR A 168 -14.05 13.15 36.49
CA TYR A 168 -13.88 14.54 36.89
C TYR A 168 -15.16 15.13 37.50
N GLY A 169 -16.34 14.61 37.13
CA GLY A 169 -17.61 14.96 37.76
C GLY A 169 -17.66 14.67 39.26
N LEU A 170 -16.85 13.74 39.77
CA LEU A 170 -16.68 13.55 41.22
C LEU A 170 -16.10 14.79 41.91
N HIS A 171 -15.30 15.59 41.19
CA HIS A 171 -14.66 16.81 41.68
C HIS A 171 -15.45 18.08 41.35
N PHE A 172 -16.01 18.15 40.14
CA PHE A 172 -16.71 19.35 39.67
C PHE A 172 -17.88 18.96 38.74
N PRO A 173 -18.99 18.43 39.30
CA PRO A 173 -20.11 17.88 38.53
C PRO A 173 -20.84 18.93 37.69
N GLU A 174 -20.87 20.19 38.13
CA GLU A 174 -21.56 21.24 37.39
C GLU A 174 -20.85 21.58 36.07
N LEU A 175 -19.52 21.44 36.02
CA LEU A 175 -18.76 21.61 34.77
C LEU A 175 -19.18 20.55 33.74
N THR A 176 -19.30 19.31 34.19
CA THR A 176 -19.57 18.14 33.35
C THR A 176 -21.03 18.01 32.96
N ASP A 177 -21.97 18.47 33.78
CA ASP A 177 -23.38 18.19 33.52
C ASP A 177 -24.10 19.36 32.85
N LYS A 178 -23.56 20.58 32.96
CA LYS A 178 -24.32 21.80 32.64
C LYS A 178 -23.60 22.82 31.76
N ILE A 179 -22.27 22.81 31.67
CA ILE A 179 -21.54 23.96 31.10
C ILE A 179 -20.79 23.62 29.81
N ILE A 180 -20.15 22.45 29.74
CA ILE A 180 -19.28 22.08 28.62
C ILE A 180 -19.80 20.82 27.92
N ASP A 181 -20.39 20.99 26.75
CA ASP A 181 -20.83 19.89 25.90
C ASP A 181 -19.67 19.24 25.14
N ASP A 182 -18.74 20.05 24.64
CA ASP A 182 -17.58 19.57 23.87
C ASP A 182 -16.57 18.85 24.77
N ASN A 183 -16.39 17.57 24.49
CA ASN A 183 -15.53 16.66 25.22
C ASN A 183 -14.04 17.02 25.15
N ILE A 184 -13.57 17.53 24.01
CA ILE A 184 -12.16 17.93 23.84
C ILE A 184 -11.90 19.22 24.60
N ILE A 185 -12.84 20.16 24.57
CA ILE A 185 -12.77 21.39 25.39
C ILE A 185 -12.76 21.03 26.89
N LEU A 186 -13.62 20.10 27.32
CA LEU A 186 -13.64 19.61 28.70
C LEU A 186 -12.28 19.02 29.09
N ALA A 187 -11.70 18.15 28.25
CA ALA A 187 -10.38 17.58 28.48
C ALA A 187 -9.30 18.65 28.60
N LYS A 188 -9.32 19.68 27.74
CA LYS A 188 -8.38 20.82 27.81
C LYS A 188 -8.53 21.61 29.12
N LEU A 189 -9.77 21.90 29.55
CA LEU A 189 -10.03 22.57 30.83
C LEU A 189 -9.47 21.78 32.01
N ILE A 190 -9.74 20.48 32.05
CA ILE A 190 -9.27 19.59 33.12
C ILE A 190 -7.74 19.51 33.11
N SER A 191 -7.13 19.30 31.94
CA SER A 191 -5.68 19.23 31.79
C SER A 191 -4.99 20.51 32.29
N ILE A 192 -5.42 21.68 31.81
CA ILE A 192 -4.74 22.97 32.07
C ILE A 192 -5.05 23.50 33.46
N LEU A 193 -6.32 23.55 33.84
CA LEU A 193 -6.75 24.16 35.09
C LEU A 193 -6.70 23.17 36.25
N GLY A 194 -7.10 21.91 36.03
CA GLY A 194 -7.13 20.89 37.07
C GLY A 194 -8.14 21.24 38.16
N PRO A 195 -7.74 21.59 39.39
CA PRO A 195 -8.67 21.91 40.47
C PRO A 195 -9.64 23.04 40.15
N ARG A 196 -10.91 22.93 40.60
CA ARG A 196 -11.95 23.97 40.45
C ARG A 196 -11.54 25.33 41.00
N GLN A 197 -10.67 25.36 42.02
CA GLN A 197 -10.14 26.60 42.61
C GLN A 197 -9.31 27.42 41.60
N LYS A 198 -8.79 26.81 40.53
CA LYS A 198 -8.05 27.50 39.46
C LYS A 198 -8.95 28.03 38.33
N PHE A 199 -10.26 27.77 38.35
CA PHE A 199 -11.24 28.31 37.40
C PHE A 199 -11.57 29.79 37.72
N THR A 200 -10.55 30.63 37.78
CA THR A 200 -10.70 32.08 37.94
C THR A 200 -10.94 32.74 36.58
N TYR A 201 -11.59 33.92 36.59
CA TYR A 201 -11.86 34.68 35.37
C TYR A 201 -10.58 34.88 34.52
N GLU A 202 -9.49 35.34 35.15
CA GLU A 202 -8.20 35.56 34.50
C GLU A 202 -7.60 34.29 33.93
N ASN A 203 -7.60 33.19 34.69
CA ASN A 203 -7.01 31.93 34.21
C ASN A 203 -7.76 31.36 33.02
N ILE A 204 -9.10 31.42 33.02
CA ILE A 204 -9.90 30.93 31.91
C ILE A 204 -9.67 31.83 30.69
N LYS A 205 -9.73 33.16 30.86
CA LYS A 205 -9.52 34.14 29.78
C LYS A 205 -8.14 34.01 29.12
N ASN A 206 -7.10 33.72 29.90
CA ASN A 206 -5.73 33.60 29.38
C ASN A 206 -5.45 32.29 28.64
N ASN A 207 -6.25 31.24 28.87
CA ASN A 207 -6.01 29.90 28.28
C ASN A 207 -7.09 29.46 27.28
N PHE A 208 -8.26 30.10 27.27
CA PHE A 208 -9.41 29.68 26.47
C PHE A 208 -10.13 30.87 25.84
N GLU A 209 -10.54 30.69 24.58
CA GLU A 209 -11.31 31.68 23.82
C GLU A 209 -12.82 31.53 24.11
N PHE A 210 -13.23 31.83 25.34
CA PHE A 210 -14.65 31.89 25.71
C PHE A 210 -15.16 33.32 25.80
N ASN A 211 -16.45 33.51 25.55
CA ASN A 211 -17.09 34.79 25.78
C ASN A 211 -17.17 35.12 27.29
N GLU A 212 -17.26 36.41 27.63
CA GLU A 212 -17.20 36.86 29.03
C GLU A 212 -18.29 36.23 29.89
N ASN A 213 -19.50 36.08 29.35
CA ASN A 213 -20.63 35.45 30.05
C ASN A 213 -20.31 34.00 30.43
N LYS A 214 -19.74 33.20 29.53
CA LYS A 214 -19.38 31.79 29.79
C LYS A 214 -18.26 31.68 30.82
N ILE A 215 -17.28 32.60 30.79
CA ILE A 215 -16.21 32.66 31.81
C ILE A 215 -16.79 32.95 33.20
N GLN A 216 -17.68 33.93 33.32
CA GLN A 216 -18.33 34.26 34.59
C GLN A 216 -19.17 33.10 35.12
N ILE A 217 -19.88 32.40 34.25
CA ILE A 217 -20.64 31.20 34.59
C ILE A 217 -19.72 30.10 35.13
N LEU A 218 -18.63 29.79 34.43
CA LEU A 218 -17.63 28.79 34.85
C LEU A 218 -17.06 29.11 36.24
N GLN A 219 -16.64 30.36 36.46
CA GLN A 219 -16.09 30.80 37.74
C GLN A 219 -17.13 30.67 38.86
N LYS A 220 -18.37 31.10 38.63
CA LYS A 220 -19.45 31.02 39.62
C LYS A 220 -19.70 29.57 40.04
N TYR A 221 -19.88 28.66 39.07
CA TYR A 221 -20.09 27.25 39.36
C TYR A 221 -18.90 26.60 40.05
N ALA A 222 -17.66 27.05 39.76
CA ALA A 222 -16.48 26.51 40.43
C ALA A 222 -16.44 26.85 41.93
N VAL A 223 -16.93 28.04 42.31
CA VAL A 223 -17.04 28.47 43.71
C VAL A 223 -18.17 27.74 44.42
N ASP A 224 -19.31 27.58 43.74
CA ASP A 224 -20.53 26.99 44.31
C ASP A 224 -20.57 25.45 44.23
N SER A 225 -19.55 24.81 43.66
CA SER A 225 -19.56 23.38 43.35
C SER A 225 -19.65 22.50 44.60
N MET A 226 -20.45 21.43 44.50
CA MET A 226 -20.63 20.44 45.57
C MET A 226 -19.66 19.26 45.50
N GLY A 227 -18.74 19.25 44.53
CA GLY A 227 -17.86 18.10 44.29
C GLY A 227 -16.76 17.90 45.36
N ALA A 228 -16.21 16.70 45.40
CA ALA A 228 -15.19 16.32 46.38
C ALA A 228 -13.79 16.87 46.00
N ASP A 229 -12.99 17.26 46.99
CA ASP A 229 -11.59 17.59 46.76
C ASP A 229 -10.71 16.34 46.88
N PHE A 230 -9.99 16.00 45.82
CA PHE A 230 -9.04 14.89 45.78
C PHE A 230 -7.87 15.20 44.83
N ASN A 231 -6.84 14.35 44.83
CA ASN A 231 -5.69 14.53 43.96
C ASN A 231 -6.07 14.27 42.48
N LEU A 232 -6.08 15.34 41.69
CA LEU A 232 -6.47 15.31 40.29
C LEU A 232 -5.36 14.94 39.32
N LYS A 233 -4.11 14.73 39.77
CA LYS A 233 -2.97 14.53 38.88
C LYS A 233 -3.22 13.44 37.83
N ILE A 234 -3.73 12.28 38.26
CA ILE A 234 -4.03 11.16 37.36
C ILE A 234 -5.18 11.50 36.39
N VAL A 235 -6.17 12.29 36.84
CA VAL A 235 -7.29 12.74 35.99
C VAL A 235 -6.80 13.73 34.93
N GLN A 236 -5.88 14.64 35.30
CA GLN A 236 -5.25 15.57 34.36
C GLN A 236 -4.37 14.82 33.35
N ASP A 237 -3.60 13.83 33.80
CA ASP A 237 -2.80 12.97 32.92
C ASP A 237 -3.70 12.19 31.95
N TYR A 238 -4.85 11.70 32.41
CA TYR A 238 -5.84 11.06 31.55
C TYR A 238 -6.44 12.02 30.51
N ALA A 239 -6.77 13.24 30.91
CA ALA A 239 -7.23 14.28 30.00
C ALA A 239 -6.18 14.63 28.93
N ASN A 240 -4.89 14.65 29.29
CA ASN A 240 -3.78 14.83 28.34
C ASN A 240 -3.71 13.72 27.29
N GLN A 241 -3.98 12.46 27.66
CA GLN A 241 -4.03 11.36 26.69
C GLN A 241 -5.16 11.55 25.67
N ILE A 242 -6.32 12.04 26.11
CA ILE A 242 -7.45 12.35 25.20
C ILE A 242 -7.07 13.47 24.22
N ILE A 243 -6.44 14.54 24.71
CA ILE A 243 -5.98 15.65 23.87
C ILE A 243 -4.96 15.16 22.83
N SER A 244 -3.97 14.36 23.26
CA SER A 244 -2.97 13.80 22.34
C SER A 244 -3.60 12.89 21.28
N LEU A 245 -4.62 12.11 21.65
CA LEU A 245 -5.32 11.25 20.72
C LEU A 245 -6.16 12.03 19.70
N ASP A 246 -6.77 13.16 20.10
CA ASP A 246 -7.47 14.05 19.16
C ASP A 246 -6.50 14.79 18.24
N GLN A 247 -5.32 15.20 18.72
CA GLN A 247 -4.27 15.75 17.86
C GLN A 247 -3.84 14.74 16.80
N TYR A 248 -3.58 13.49 17.19
CA TYR A 248 -3.24 12.43 16.24
C TYR A 248 -4.38 12.16 15.24
N ARG A 249 -5.65 12.25 15.65
CA ARG A 249 -6.81 12.19 14.73
C ARG A 249 -6.75 13.28 13.67
N GLN A 250 -6.42 14.51 14.06
CA GLN A 250 -6.32 15.65 13.13
C GLN A 250 -5.13 15.48 12.18
N GLU A 251 -3.99 14.97 12.66
CA GLU A 251 -2.85 14.62 11.81
C GLU A 251 -3.21 13.57 10.75
N LEU A 252 -4.00 12.54 11.12
CA LEU A 252 -4.50 11.54 10.18
C LEU A 252 -5.48 12.14 9.15
N GLU A 253 -6.28 13.14 9.52
CA GLU A 253 -7.16 13.85 8.60
C GLU A 253 -6.37 14.61 7.54
N VAL A 254 -5.33 15.35 7.94
CA VAL A 254 -4.42 16.03 7.00
C VAL A 254 -3.71 15.03 6.10
N PHE A 255 -3.17 13.96 6.68
CA PHE A 255 -2.52 12.90 5.92
C PHE A 255 -3.46 12.27 4.88
N LEU A 256 -4.73 12.04 5.24
CA LEU A 256 -5.73 11.51 4.33
C LEU A 256 -5.98 12.47 3.15
N THR A 257 -6.11 13.78 3.42
CA THR A 257 -6.27 14.80 2.38
C THR A 257 -5.07 14.82 1.42
N ASP A 258 -3.85 14.89 1.94
CA ASP A 258 -2.62 14.89 1.13
C ASP A 258 -2.48 13.63 0.27
N LEU A 259 -2.90 12.48 0.82
CA LEU A 259 -2.84 11.19 0.16
C LEU A 259 -3.88 11.16 -0.99
N MET A 260 -5.11 11.62 -0.76
CA MET A 260 -6.14 11.75 -1.80
C MET A 260 -5.75 12.68 -2.95
N GLU A 261 -5.11 13.82 -2.67
CA GLU A 261 -4.62 14.76 -3.68
C GLU A 261 -3.55 14.14 -4.58
N LYS A 262 -2.62 13.35 -4.02
CA LYS A 262 -1.54 12.72 -4.78
C LYS A 262 -2.02 11.66 -5.77
N VAL A 263 -3.12 10.98 -5.47
CA VAL A 263 -3.61 9.87 -6.30
C VAL A 263 -4.78 10.25 -7.19
N THR A 264 -5.45 11.35 -6.88
CA THR A 264 -6.57 11.85 -7.71
C THR A 264 -6.33 13.30 -8.17
N PRO A 265 -5.30 13.57 -9.01
CA PRO A 265 -5.05 14.93 -9.48
C PRO A 265 -6.15 15.52 -10.37
N ASN A 266 -7.13 14.72 -10.82
CA ASN A 266 -8.13 15.11 -11.83
C ASN A 266 -9.61 15.01 -11.34
N MET A 267 -9.89 15.05 -10.04
CA MET A 267 -11.28 15.10 -9.52
C MET A 267 -11.59 16.36 -8.67
N ASN A 268 -10.86 17.44 -8.88
CA ASN A 268 -11.24 18.79 -8.44
C ASN A 268 -11.52 19.69 -9.64
#